data_AF-A0A132NK88-F1
#
_entry.id   AF-A0A132NK88-F1
#
_cell.length_a   1.000
_cell.length_b   1.000
_cell.length_c   1.000
_cell.angle_alpha   90.00
_cell.angle_beta   90.00
_cell.angle_gamma   90.00
#
_symmetry.space_group_name_H-M   'P 1'
#
loop_
_entity.id
_entity.type
_entity.pdbx_description
1 polymer ?
#
loop_
_entity_poly.entity_id
_entity_poly.type
_entity_poly.pdbx_seq_one_letter_code
_entity_poly.pdbx_strand_id
1 'polypeptide(L)'
;PDDTPLPQPPPPTEPQPGALDQRDRRRWLTPVLVGSPAVIITGVVTLALANLPTEPAPAGPRTSGTPTAVEPLCRGRDCRGKDAEATRCAASAQTVQDTWLRGLHVELRYSRPCAAVWARITGALVGDIAEVVNRHGVSQRAPVRWGKDVYSPMVETDDPRTAWACGITPTEETCTPRPAAGQGGRGSGGGA
;
A
#
# COMPACT_ATOMS: atom_id res chain seq x y z
N PRO A 1 -25.08 69.37 8.86
CA PRO A 1 -23.63 69.31 8.60
C PRO A 1 -22.94 68.55 9.74
N ASP A 2 -22.88 67.24 9.59
CA ASP A 2 -22.12 66.35 10.46
C ASP A 2 -21.53 65.25 9.57
N ASP A 3 -20.50 65.63 8.80
CA ASP A 3 -19.69 64.72 8.00
C ASP A 3 -18.51 64.27 8.87
N THR A 4 -18.76 63.31 9.75
CA THR A 4 -17.68 62.61 10.45
C THR A 4 -17.14 61.51 9.53
N PRO A 5 -15.88 61.56 9.06
CA PRO A 5 -15.33 60.51 8.21
C PRO A 5 -15.17 59.23 9.03
N LEU A 6 -15.74 58.12 8.53
CA LEU A 6 -15.55 56.80 9.11
C LEU A 6 -14.07 56.39 9.01
N PRO A 7 -13.49 55.76 10.06
CA PRO A 7 -12.11 55.25 10.00
C PRO A 7 -11.99 54.15 8.96
N GLN A 8 -11.01 54.27 8.07
CA GLN A 8 -10.75 53.28 7.03
C GLN A 8 -10.12 52.00 7.64
N PRO A 9 -10.45 50.80 7.14
CA PRO A 9 -9.82 49.57 7.56
C PRO A 9 -8.33 49.55 7.14
N PRO A 10 -7.45 48.91 7.94
CA PRO A 10 -6.04 48.77 7.58
C PRO A 10 -5.89 47.96 6.28
N PRO A 11 -4.87 48.24 5.46
CA PRO A 11 -4.63 47.48 4.24
C PRO A 11 -4.33 46.00 4.55
N PRO A 12 -4.64 45.08 3.63
CA PRO A 12 -4.31 43.67 3.79
C PRO A 12 -2.79 43.47 3.92
N THR A 13 -2.36 42.76 4.95
CA THR A 13 -0.96 42.32 5.08
C THR A 13 -0.68 41.25 4.02
N GLU A 14 0.01 41.64 2.96
CA GLU A 14 0.52 40.70 1.95
C GLU A 14 1.62 39.83 2.59
N PRO A 15 1.61 38.49 2.39
CA PRO A 15 2.67 37.63 2.88
C PRO A 15 3.96 37.95 2.12
N GLN A 16 4.92 38.60 2.79
CA GLN A 16 6.27 38.77 2.25
C GLN A 16 6.92 37.38 2.08
N PRO A 17 7.41 37.02 0.88
CA PRO A 17 8.26 35.87 0.71
C PRO A 17 9.53 36.11 1.54
N GLY A 18 9.69 35.32 2.60
CA GLY A 18 10.91 35.31 3.40
C GLY A 18 12.10 35.01 2.51
N ALA A 19 12.82 36.06 2.13
CA ALA A 19 14.18 35.95 1.65
C ALA A 19 15.04 35.41 2.80
N LEU A 20 15.87 34.42 2.46
CA LEU A 20 16.96 33.85 3.25
C LEU A 20 16.58 32.72 4.22
N ASP A 21 16.37 31.53 3.68
CA ASP A 21 17.18 30.39 4.13
C ASP A 21 17.85 29.69 2.93
N GLN A 22 18.65 30.49 2.22
CA GLN A 22 19.60 30.05 1.21
C GLN A 22 21.01 30.14 1.83
N ARG A 23 21.21 29.52 3.00
CA ARG A 23 22.52 29.48 3.68
C ARG A 23 23.08 28.09 3.92
N ASP A 24 22.41 27.04 3.46
CA ASP A 24 22.90 25.65 3.60
C ASP A 24 23.21 24.98 2.25
N ARG A 25 23.80 25.75 1.32
CA ARG A 25 24.23 25.26 -0.01
C ARG A 25 25.74 25.42 -0.28
N ARG A 26 26.57 25.68 0.73
CA ARG A 26 27.98 26.03 0.48
C ARG A 26 28.97 25.62 1.57
N ARG A 27 28.99 24.35 2.01
CA ARG A 27 30.03 23.93 2.97
C ARG A 27 30.62 22.53 2.92
N TRP A 28 30.40 21.72 1.87
CA TRP A 28 30.99 20.37 1.85
C TRP A 28 31.52 19.95 0.46
N LEU A 29 32.34 20.80 -0.13
CA LEU A 29 33.33 20.40 -1.13
C LEU A 29 34.72 20.48 -0.49
N THR A 30 35.13 19.40 0.17
CA THR A 30 36.53 19.13 0.48
C THR A 30 36.95 17.87 -0.28
N PRO A 31 37.80 17.95 -1.31
CA PRO A 31 38.40 16.78 -1.91
C PRO A 31 39.57 16.34 -1.04
N VAL A 32 39.41 15.24 -0.30
CA VAL A 32 40.54 14.56 0.34
C VAL A 32 40.86 13.31 -0.47
N LEU A 33 41.79 13.49 -1.40
CA LEU A 33 42.57 12.42 -2.01
C LEU A 33 43.52 11.87 -0.93
N VAL A 34 43.15 10.73 -0.33
CA VAL A 34 44.11 9.85 0.35
C VAL A 34 43.79 8.43 -0.11
N GLY A 35 44.60 7.93 -1.03
CA GLY A 35 44.60 6.52 -1.42
C GLY A 35 45.01 5.64 -0.24
N SER A 36 44.40 4.47 -0.14
CA SER A 36 44.91 3.38 0.69
C SER A 36 44.41 2.04 0.15
N PRO A 37 45.21 0.99 0.30
CA PRO A 37 45.55 0.08 -0.79
C PRO A 37 44.53 -1.04 -0.97
N ALA A 38 44.51 -1.55 -2.21
CA ALA A 38 43.88 -2.81 -2.58
C ALA A 38 44.31 -3.93 -1.63
N VAL A 39 43.39 -4.39 -0.79
CA VAL A 39 43.53 -5.69 -0.12
C VAL A 39 43.10 -6.73 -1.13
N ILE A 40 44.09 -7.30 -1.81
CA ILE A 40 43.92 -8.52 -2.60
C ILE A 40 43.63 -9.64 -1.61
N ILE A 41 42.35 -9.97 -1.40
CA ILE A 41 41.98 -11.23 -0.78
C ILE A 41 42.08 -12.28 -1.89
N THR A 42 43.28 -12.85 -2.06
CA THR A 42 43.47 -14.06 -2.82
C THR A 42 42.83 -15.20 -2.03
N GLY A 43 41.51 -15.36 -2.19
CA GLY A 43 40.80 -16.55 -1.75
C GLY A 43 41.23 -17.71 -2.62
N VAL A 44 42.31 -18.38 -2.25
CA VAL A 44 42.67 -19.70 -2.79
C VAL A 44 41.61 -20.68 -2.28
N VAL A 45 40.49 -20.76 -2.99
CA VAL A 45 39.61 -21.93 -2.85
C VAL A 45 40.28 -23.02 -3.68
N THR A 46 41.04 -23.87 -3.00
CA THR A 46 41.56 -25.10 -3.58
C THR A 46 40.37 -25.96 -4.02
N LEU A 47 40.12 -25.97 -5.32
CA LEU A 47 39.23 -26.92 -5.96
C LEU A 47 39.91 -28.29 -5.90
N ALA A 48 39.72 -29.01 -4.79
CA ALA A 48 40.13 -30.40 -4.67
C ALA A 48 39.15 -31.29 -5.45
N LEU A 49 39.31 -31.31 -6.78
CA LEU A 49 38.82 -32.41 -7.59
C LEU A 49 39.93 -33.47 -7.59
N ALA A 50 39.70 -34.58 -6.89
CA ALA A 50 39.75 -35.92 -7.49
C ALA A 50 39.71 -37.05 -6.42
N ASN A 51 38.68 -37.89 -6.55
CA ASN A 51 38.70 -39.36 -6.50
C ASN A 51 37.83 -40.10 -5.44
N LEU A 52 36.61 -40.45 -5.90
CA LEU A 52 35.80 -41.68 -5.69
C LEU A 52 35.34 -42.09 -4.26
N PRO A 53 34.24 -42.87 -4.07
CA PRO A 53 33.36 -43.53 -5.05
C PRO A 53 31.87 -43.08 -4.98
N THR A 54 31.17 -43.23 -6.10
CA THR A 54 29.70 -43.16 -6.17
C THR A 54 29.11 -44.34 -5.39
N GLU A 55 28.77 -44.12 -4.13
CA GLU A 55 27.73 -44.88 -3.44
C GLU A 55 26.37 -44.22 -3.73
N PRO A 56 25.34 -44.96 -4.13
CA PRO A 56 23.99 -44.42 -4.19
C PRO A 56 23.53 -44.18 -2.75
N ALA A 57 23.75 -42.96 -2.25
CA ALA A 57 23.17 -42.54 -0.99
C ALA A 57 21.64 -42.71 -1.11
N PRO A 58 20.98 -43.40 -0.16
CA PRO A 58 19.54 -43.51 -0.17
C PRO A 58 18.98 -42.09 -0.16
N ALA A 59 18.06 -41.82 -1.08
CA ALA A 59 17.28 -40.59 -1.07
C ALA A 59 16.55 -40.51 0.28
N GLY A 60 17.20 -39.88 1.25
CA GLY A 60 16.56 -39.51 2.50
C GLY A 60 15.31 -38.71 2.13
N PRO A 61 14.19 -38.91 2.85
CA PRO A 61 12.97 -38.20 2.53
C PRO A 61 13.29 -36.72 2.53
N ARG A 62 13.21 -36.10 1.35
CA ARG A 62 13.15 -34.65 1.23
C ARG A 62 11.84 -34.28 1.90
N THR A 63 11.91 -33.99 3.20
CA THR A 63 10.81 -33.38 3.93
C THR A 63 10.53 -32.08 3.22
N SER A 64 9.59 -32.13 2.29
CA SER A 64 8.98 -30.97 1.69
C SER A 64 8.21 -30.35 2.84
N GLY A 65 8.89 -29.51 3.62
CA GLY A 65 8.26 -28.77 4.71
C GLY A 65 7.09 -28.02 4.10
N THR A 66 5.88 -28.44 4.44
CA THR A 66 4.70 -27.66 4.07
C THR A 66 4.89 -26.31 4.76
N PRO A 67 4.84 -25.17 4.04
CA PRO A 67 4.98 -23.88 4.67
C PRO A 67 3.94 -23.80 5.80
N THR A 68 4.42 -23.69 7.04
CA THR A 68 3.55 -23.57 8.20
C THR A 68 2.65 -22.38 7.98
N ALA A 69 1.33 -22.62 7.89
CA ALA A 69 0.37 -21.54 7.73
C ALA A 69 0.49 -20.59 8.91
N VAL A 70 0.82 -19.33 8.64
CA VAL A 70 0.88 -18.29 9.66
C VAL A 70 -0.54 -18.02 10.13
N GLU A 71 -0.80 -18.24 11.42
CA GLU A 71 -2.12 -18.03 12.01
C GLU A 71 -2.43 -16.52 12.13
N PRO A 72 -3.60 -16.06 11.64
CA PRO A 72 -3.99 -14.66 11.75
C PRO A 72 -4.39 -14.27 13.17
N LEU A 73 -4.24 -13.00 13.52
CA LEU A 73 -4.57 -12.45 14.83
C LEU A 73 -6.00 -11.93 14.96
N CYS A 74 -6.80 -12.02 13.89
CA CYS A 74 -8.20 -11.61 13.86
C CYS A 74 -8.97 -12.37 12.77
N ARG A 75 -10.30 -12.32 12.82
CA ARG A 75 -11.17 -12.84 11.75
C ARG A 75 -12.44 -12.00 11.59
N GLY A 76 -12.92 -11.88 10.36
CA GLY A 76 -14.16 -11.20 10.01
C GLY A 76 -14.19 -9.77 10.53
N ARG A 77 -15.27 -9.41 11.22
CA ARG A 77 -15.47 -8.06 11.78
C ARG A 77 -14.37 -7.64 12.76
N ASP A 78 -13.72 -8.59 13.44
CA ASP A 78 -12.65 -8.26 14.38
C ASP A 78 -11.37 -7.79 13.68
N CYS A 79 -11.26 -7.99 12.36
CA CYS A 79 -10.19 -7.43 11.54
C CYS A 79 -10.48 -6.02 11.03
N ARG A 80 -11.72 -5.55 11.11
CA ARG A 80 -12.12 -4.27 10.53
C ARG A 80 -11.29 -3.13 11.11
N GLY A 81 -10.80 -2.25 10.24
CA GLY A 81 -9.98 -1.10 10.61
C GLY A 81 -8.56 -1.44 11.08
N LYS A 82 -8.17 -2.72 11.11
CA LYS A 82 -6.81 -3.14 11.45
C LYS A 82 -5.96 -3.26 10.18
N ASP A 83 -4.66 -3.09 10.38
CA ASP A 83 -3.66 -3.31 9.34
C ASP A 83 -3.44 -4.81 9.08
N ALA A 84 -3.40 -5.20 7.80
CA ALA A 84 -3.34 -6.59 7.38
C ALA A 84 -1.98 -7.26 7.66
N GLU A 85 -0.89 -6.51 7.68
CA GLU A 85 0.44 -7.04 8.00
C GLU A 85 0.57 -7.23 9.51
N ALA A 86 0.14 -6.23 10.29
CA ALA A 86 0.14 -6.26 11.76
C ALA A 86 -0.69 -7.44 12.32
N THR A 87 -1.78 -7.81 11.66
CA THR A 87 -2.62 -8.96 12.06
C THR A 87 -2.25 -10.27 11.37
N ARG A 88 -1.19 -10.28 10.55
CA ARG A 88 -0.70 -11.43 9.75
C ARG A 88 -1.68 -11.92 8.67
N CYS A 89 -2.70 -11.14 8.36
CA CYS A 89 -3.63 -11.44 7.26
C CYS A 89 -2.95 -11.36 5.90
N ALA A 90 -1.94 -10.50 5.74
CA ALA A 90 -1.22 -10.31 4.48
C ALA A 90 -0.47 -11.56 4.01
N ALA A 91 -0.01 -12.43 4.93
CA ALA A 91 0.81 -13.60 4.62
C ALA A 91 0.10 -14.66 3.75
N SER A 92 -1.23 -14.71 3.80
CA SER A 92 -2.07 -15.64 3.03
C SER A 92 -2.94 -14.93 2.00
N ALA A 93 -2.69 -13.65 1.76
CA ALA A 93 -3.54 -12.80 0.95
C ALA A 93 -3.24 -12.97 -0.54
N GLN A 94 -4.32 -12.99 -1.34
CA GLN A 94 -4.24 -13.02 -2.79
C GLN A 94 -4.92 -11.78 -3.37
N THR A 95 -4.39 -11.27 -4.47
CA THR A 95 -5.07 -10.26 -5.28
C THR A 95 -6.21 -10.93 -6.02
N VAL A 96 -7.43 -10.47 -5.76
CA VAL A 96 -8.68 -11.06 -6.29
C VAL A 96 -9.30 -10.22 -7.41
N GLN A 97 -8.97 -8.93 -7.46
CA GLN A 97 -9.29 -7.99 -8.52
C GLN A 97 -8.19 -6.93 -8.57
N ASP A 98 -7.95 -6.34 -9.73
CA ASP A 98 -7.05 -5.21 -9.88
C ASP A 98 -7.49 -4.27 -11.02
N THR A 99 -6.94 -3.06 -11.02
CA THR A 99 -7.13 -2.06 -12.09
C THR A 99 -5.93 -1.12 -12.16
N TRP A 100 -5.85 -0.32 -13.21
CA TRP A 100 -4.77 0.62 -13.45
C TRP A 100 -5.28 2.02 -13.77
N LEU A 101 -4.51 3.03 -13.34
CA LEU A 101 -4.71 4.43 -13.70
C LEU A 101 -3.35 5.11 -13.88
N ARG A 102 -2.93 5.30 -15.13
CA ARG A 102 -1.68 6.02 -15.47
C ARG A 102 -0.44 5.57 -14.65
N GLY A 103 -0.28 4.27 -14.46
CA GLY A 103 0.83 3.69 -13.68
C GLY A 103 0.52 3.45 -12.20
N LEU A 104 -0.58 3.98 -11.67
CA LEU A 104 -1.14 3.58 -10.39
C LEU A 104 -1.78 2.19 -10.55
N HIS A 105 -1.23 1.18 -9.88
CA HIS A 105 -1.82 -0.15 -9.79
C HIS A 105 -2.68 -0.22 -8.54
N VAL A 106 -3.94 -0.61 -8.68
CA VAL A 106 -4.86 -0.78 -7.55
C VAL A 106 -5.22 -2.26 -7.46
N GLU A 107 -4.92 -2.87 -6.33
CA GLU A 107 -5.23 -4.28 -6.04
C GLU A 107 -6.28 -4.36 -4.92
N LEU A 108 -7.31 -5.17 -5.12
CA LEU A 108 -8.14 -5.69 -4.04
C LEU A 108 -7.51 -6.99 -3.54
N ARG A 109 -7.03 -7.00 -2.29
CA ARG A 109 -6.41 -8.17 -1.67
C ARG A 109 -7.37 -8.82 -0.70
N TYR A 110 -7.44 -10.15 -0.72
CA TYR A 110 -8.30 -10.96 0.15
C TYR A 110 -7.49 -11.99 0.92
N SER A 111 -7.74 -12.09 2.21
CA SER A 111 -7.24 -13.18 3.05
C SER A 111 -8.39 -14.07 3.52
N ARG A 112 -8.45 -15.29 2.98
CA ARG A 112 -9.45 -16.30 3.37
C ARG A 112 -9.43 -16.65 4.86
N PRO A 113 -8.29 -16.85 5.53
CA PRO A 113 -8.31 -17.15 6.97
C PRO A 113 -8.75 -15.96 7.82
N CYS A 114 -8.59 -14.72 7.33
CA CYS A 114 -9.10 -13.53 8.00
C CYS A 114 -10.53 -13.15 7.63
N ALA A 115 -11.11 -13.69 6.55
CA ALA A 115 -12.41 -13.26 6.02
C ALA A 115 -12.50 -11.71 5.89
N ALA A 116 -11.45 -11.13 5.30
CA ALA A 116 -11.28 -9.69 5.19
C ALA A 116 -10.53 -9.30 3.91
N VAL A 117 -10.85 -8.11 3.39
CA VAL A 117 -10.22 -7.49 2.22
C VAL A 117 -9.65 -6.13 2.55
N TRP A 118 -8.68 -5.69 1.76
CA TRP A 118 -8.13 -4.34 1.78
C TRP A 118 -7.64 -3.95 0.39
N ALA A 119 -7.48 -2.65 0.18
CA ALA A 119 -6.86 -2.11 -1.02
C ALA A 119 -5.35 -2.02 -0.82
N ARG A 120 -4.60 -2.33 -1.87
CA ARG A 120 -3.21 -1.90 -2.02
C ARG A 120 -3.11 -1.05 -3.26
N ILE A 121 -2.41 0.07 -3.18
CA ILE A 121 -1.98 0.79 -4.37
C ILE A 121 -0.46 0.76 -4.47
N THR A 122 0.07 0.67 -5.69
CA THR A 122 1.50 0.82 -5.99
C THR A 122 1.68 1.73 -7.20
N GLY A 123 2.87 2.30 -7.38
CA GLY A 123 3.10 3.33 -8.42
C GLY A 123 2.44 4.67 -8.09
N ALA A 124 2.07 4.87 -6.82
CA ALA A 124 1.38 6.05 -6.32
C ALA A 124 2.34 7.22 -6.02
N LEU A 125 1.76 8.41 -5.88
CA LEU A 125 2.41 9.61 -5.34
C LEU A 125 1.93 9.89 -3.91
N VAL A 126 2.72 10.67 -3.17
CA VAL A 126 2.32 11.14 -1.84
C VAL A 126 1.02 11.94 -1.95
N GLY A 127 0.02 11.57 -1.16
CA GLY A 127 -1.32 12.15 -1.19
C GLY A 127 -2.36 11.30 -1.93
N ASP A 128 -1.96 10.35 -2.78
CA ASP A 128 -2.89 9.37 -3.36
C ASP A 128 -3.49 8.48 -2.26
N ILE A 129 -4.71 7.99 -2.45
CA ILE A 129 -5.46 7.26 -1.44
C ILE A 129 -5.81 5.86 -1.95
N ALA A 130 -5.51 4.86 -1.13
CA ALA A 130 -6.08 3.51 -1.27
C ALA A 130 -7.38 3.45 -0.48
N GLU A 131 -8.46 3.02 -1.13
CA GLU A 131 -9.76 2.84 -0.50
C GLU A 131 -10.30 1.44 -0.78
N VAL A 132 -10.86 0.80 0.23
CA VAL A 132 -11.61 -0.45 0.10
C VAL A 132 -13.03 -0.26 0.59
N VAL A 133 -13.99 -0.86 -0.10
CA VAL A 133 -15.40 -0.83 0.29
C VAL A 133 -16.00 -2.23 0.17
N ASN A 134 -16.79 -2.64 1.17
CA ASN A 134 -17.55 -3.89 1.11
C ASN A 134 -19.02 -3.68 0.72
N ARG A 135 -19.76 -4.78 0.52
CA ARG A 135 -21.18 -4.76 0.13
C ARG A 135 -22.12 -3.98 1.06
N HIS A 136 -21.71 -3.78 2.31
CA HIS A 136 -22.50 -3.07 3.33
C HIS A 136 -22.18 -1.57 3.35
N GLY A 137 -21.36 -1.07 2.42
CA GLY A 137 -20.93 0.32 2.37
C GLY A 137 -19.87 0.66 3.43
N VAL A 138 -19.29 -0.34 4.09
CA VAL A 138 -18.17 -0.12 5.01
C VAL A 138 -16.94 0.22 4.18
N SER A 139 -16.36 1.39 4.43
CA SER A 139 -15.13 1.85 3.78
C SER A 139 -13.97 2.01 4.76
N GLN A 140 -12.75 1.77 4.28
CA GLN A 140 -11.50 2.13 4.94
C GLN A 140 -10.55 2.76 3.92
N ARG A 141 -9.82 3.79 4.34
CA ARG A 141 -8.96 4.61 3.48
C ARG A 141 -7.60 4.82 4.10
N ALA A 142 -6.56 4.85 3.27
CA ALA A 142 -5.22 5.26 3.68
C ALA A 142 -4.55 6.12 2.61
N PRO A 143 -4.08 7.33 2.95
CA PRO A 143 -3.25 8.12 2.05
C PRO A 143 -1.80 7.62 2.06
N VAL A 144 -1.14 7.71 0.90
CA VAL A 144 0.31 7.53 0.79
C VAL A 144 0.98 8.69 1.52
N ARG A 145 1.62 8.39 2.65
CA ARG A 145 2.36 9.39 3.44
C ARG A 145 3.82 9.52 2.97
N TRP A 146 4.37 8.44 2.44
CA TRP A 146 5.73 8.33 1.95
C TRP A 146 5.81 7.14 0.98
N GLY A 147 6.88 7.04 0.19
CA GLY A 147 7.05 5.93 -0.76
C GLY A 147 6.15 6.03 -1.99
N LYS A 148 5.84 4.87 -2.58
CA LYS A 148 5.01 4.76 -3.80
C LYS A 148 3.89 3.73 -3.66
N ASP A 149 3.61 3.30 -2.44
CA ASP A 149 2.59 2.31 -2.14
C ASP A 149 1.98 2.53 -0.76
N VAL A 150 0.76 2.03 -0.59
CA VAL A 150 0.06 2.00 0.70
C VAL A 150 -0.99 0.91 0.70
N TYR A 151 -1.29 0.41 1.89
CA TYR A 151 -2.42 -0.48 2.16
C TYR A 151 -3.50 0.28 2.93
N SER A 152 -4.77 0.11 2.53
CA SER A 152 -5.88 0.53 3.37
C SER A 152 -5.99 -0.40 4.59
N PRO A 153 -6.58 0.05 5.70
CA PRO A 153 -7.08 -0.87 6.71
C PRO A 153 -8.11 -1.85 6.13
N MET A 154 -8.32 -2.97 6.81
CA MET A 154 -9.21 -4.03 6.34
C MET A 154 -10.69 -3.72 6.56
N VAL A 155 -11.52 -4.32 5.71
CA VAL A 155 -12.96 -4.48 5.90
C VAL A 155 -13.33 -5.96 5.83
N GLU A 156 -14.31 -6.36 6.63
CA GLU A 156 -14.80 -7.74 6.69
C GLU A 156 -15.56 -8.13 5.41
N THR A 157 -15.30 -9.35 4.92
CA THR A 157 -16.12 -9.98 3.87
C THR A 157 -15.86 -11.48 3.80
N ASP A 158 -16.94 -12.25 3.64
CA ASP A 158 -16.87 -13.70 3.37
C ASP A 158 -16.76 -14.00 1.86
N ASP A 159 -17.20 -13.06 1.00
CA ASP A 159 -17.08 -13.15 -0.45
C ASP A 159 -16.37 -11.91 -1.02
N PRO A 160 -15.11 -12.04 -1.49
CA PRO A 160 -14.36 -10.92 -2.03
C PRO A 160 -15.01 -10.28 -3.27
N ARG A 161 -15.88 -11.00 -4.01
CA ARG A 161 -16.58 -10.46 -5.20
C ARG A 161 -17.61 -9.39 -4.86
N THR A 162 -17.94 -9.26 -3.58
CA THR A 162 -18.90 -8.27 -3.09
C THR A 162 -18.22 -7.01 -2.53
N ALA A 163 -16.91 -6.91 -2.68
CA ALA A 163 -16.11 -5.76 -2.28
C ALA A 163 -15.32 -5.22 -3.50
N TRP A 164 -14.87 -3.97 -3.40
CA TRP A 164 -14.05 -3.34 -4.42
C TRP A 164 -13.00 -2.44 -3.79
N ALA A 165 -11.85 -2.32 -4.45
CA ALA A 165 -10.79 -1.38 -4.15
C ALA A 165 -10.79 -0.23 -5.16
N CYS A 166 -10.44 0.97 -4.69
CA CYS A 166 -10.26 2.17 -5.49
C CYS A 166 -8.90 2.82 -5.17
N GLY A 167 -8.29 3.40 -6.19
CA GLY A 167 -7.14 4.30 -6.09
C GLY A 167 -7.57 5.69 -6.49
N ILE A 168 -7.34 6.65 -5.61
CA ILE A 168 -7.81 8.04 -5.76
C ILE A 168 -6.62 8.97 -5.77
N THR A 169 -6.52 9.76 -6.81
CA THR A 169 -5.53 10.82 -6.99
C THR A 169 -6.23 12.18 -6.85
N PRO A 170 -5.51 13.31 -6.81
CA PRO A 170 -6.12 14.63 -6.73
C PRO A 170 -7.10 14.97 -7.88
N THR A 171 -6.96 14.33 -9.04
CA THR A 171 -7.77 14.65 -10.24
C THR A 171 -8.68 13.52 -10.69
N GLU A 172 -8.35 12.27 -10.37
CA GLU A 172 -8.98 11.08 -10.94
C GLU A 172 -9.11 9.97 -9.90
N GLU A 173 -10.13 9.13 -10.09
CA GLU A 173 -10.36 7.89 -9.33
C GLU A 173 -10.46 6.72 -10.31
N THR A 174 -9.89 5.58 -9.93
CA THR A 174 -10.14 4.30 -10.60
C THR A 174 -10.54 3.25 -9.57
N CYS A 175 -11.45 2.35 -9.94
CA CYS A 175 -11.86 1.25 -9.07
C CYS A 175 -11.84 -0.08 -9.82
N THR A 176 -11.56 -1.13 -9.07
CA THR A 176 -11.87 -2.51 -9.47
C THR A 176 -13.38 -2.69 -9.71
N PRO A 177 -13.81 -3.72 -10.47
CA PRO A 177 -15.22 -3.95 -10.75
C PRO A 177 -16.07 -3.96 -9.50
N ARG A 178 -17.12 -3.14 -9.47
CA ARG A 178 -18.10 -3.14 -8.39
C ARG A 178 -19.08 -4.30 -8.58
N PRO A 179 -19.58 -4.92 -7.50
CA PRO A 179 -20.72 -5.82 -7.62
C PRO A 179 -21.88 -5.04 -8.23
N ALA A 180 -22.59 -5.65 -9.18
CA ALA A 180 -23.77 -5.04 -9.76
C ALA A 180 -24.72 -4.66 -8.63
N ALA A 181 -25.09 -3.38 -8.55
CA ALA A 181 -26.13 -2.95 -7.63
C ALA A 181 -27.38 -3.75 -8.00
N GLY A 182 -27.81 -4.66 -7.10
CA GLY A 182 -29.03 -5.41 -7.32
C GLY A 182 -30.14 -4.41 -7.62
N GLN A 183 -30.77 -4.56 -8.78
CA GLN A 183 -31.98 -3.82 -9.12
C GLN A 183 -33.02 -4.18 -8.06
N GLY A 184 -33.11 -3.34 -7.02
CA GLY A 184 -34.12 -3.45 -5.99
C GLY A 184 -35.48 -3.45 -6.67
N GLY A 185 -36.26 -4.50 -6.44
CA GLY A 185 -37.55 -4.71 -7.08
C GLY A 185 -38.44 -3.48 -7.00
N ARG A 186 -38.58 -2.78 -8.11
CA ARG A 186 -39.78 -2.01 -8.43
C ARG A 186 -40.81 -2.97 -9.02
N GLY A 187 -41.40 -3.80 -8.17
CA GLY A 187 -42.63 -4.51 -8.48
C GLY A 187 -43.79 -3.55 -8.25
N SER A 188 -44.30 -2.99 -9.34
CA SER A 188 -45.46 -2.11 -9.41
C SER A 188 -46.64 -2.65 -8.60
N GLY A 189 -47.14 -1.86 -7.65
CA GLY A 189 -48.47 -2.04 -7.10
C GLY A 189 -49.50 -1.80 -8.21
N GLY A 190 -50.04 -2.87 -8.78
CA GLY A 190 -51.24 -2.82 -9.61
C GLY A 190 -52.44 -2.61 -8.70
N GLY A 191 -53.00 -1.40 -8.72
CA GLY A 191 -54.31 -1.12 -8.14
C GLY A 191 -55.39 -1.83 -8.94
N ALA A 192 -56.30 -2.48 -8.21
CA ALA A 192 -57.62 -2.87 -8.66
C ALA A 192 -58.65 -2.03 -7.90
#